data_AF-A0AAU9J2G8-F1
#
_entry.id   AF-A0AAU9J2G8-F1
#
_cell.length_a   1.000
_cell.length_b   1.000
_cell.length_c   1.000
_cell.angle_alpha   90.00
_cell.angle_beta   90.00
_cell.angle_gamma   90.00
#
_symmetry.space_group_name_H-M   'P 1'
#
loop_
_entity.id
_entity.type
_entity.pdbx_description
1 polymer ?
#
loop_
_entity_poly.entity_id
_entity_poly.type
_entity_poly.pdbx_seq_one_letter_code
_entity_poly.pdbx_strand_id
1 'polypeptide(L)'
;MEGPPRETLIQYDPPVETSSDFVSPKKRLLGPAGRKRGTLPPMESKPTIEEYLNSILPPREWTQDEKRFIQYVSHQSASRQDVITLKEKLDQKLMERQARDSGICPVREELYSQCFDEIIRQVTIKCPERGLLLMRVRDEIKMTIAAYQTLYQSSVTFGTRKQLQAEEGKSELQEKKDELEKQRIRLENKKSELLNKKDALLRKYEEKKAANEAKRKTELDFLEYQGKHLDTFLKNIDK
;
A
#
# COMPACT_ATOMS: atom_id res chain seq x y z
N MET A 1 -19.12 5.18 -27.50
CA MET A 1 -18.81 3.75 -27.30
C MET A 1 -19.32 3.07 -28.55
N GLU A 2 -18.41 2.74 -29.47
CA GLU A 2 -18.76 2.10 -30.73
C GLU A 2 -18.83 0.58 -30.51
N GLY A 3 -19.97 -0.02 -30.83
CA GLY A 3 -20.19 -1.45 -30.76
C GLY A 3 -21.20 -1.93 -29.71
N PRO A 4 -21.74 -3.15 -29.87
CA PRO A 4 -22.79 -3.68 -29.02
C PRO A 4 -22.30 -3.94 -27.59
N PRO A 5 -23.19 -3.82 -26.58
CA PRO A 5 -22.84 -4.09 -25.20
C PRO A 5 -22.44 -5.55 -25.00
N ARG A 6 -21.54 -5.79 -24.05
CA ARG A 6 -21.09 -7.15 -23.71
C ARG A 6 -22.26 -8.03 -23.26
N GLU A 7 -22.12 -9.32 -23.55
CA GLU A 7 -23.09 -10.32 -23.12
C GLU A 7 -23.14 -10.40 -21.57
N THR A 8 -24.35 -10.42 -21.02
CA THR A 8 -24.59 -10.43 -19.57
C THR A 8 -25.59 -11.49 -19.16
N LEU A 9 -25.67 -11.75 -17.85
CA LEU A 9 -26.68 -12.67 -17.29
C LEU A 9 -28.10 -12.11 -17.27
N ILE A 10 -28.24 -10.78 -17.40
CA ILE A 10 -29.54 -10.10 -17.41
C ILE A 10 -30.25 -10.35 -18.75
N GLN A 11 -31.55 -10.64 -18.69
CA GLN A 11 -32.39 -10.84 -19.86
C GLN A 11 -32.85 -9.50 -20.47
N TYR A 12 -32.51 -9.28 -21.74
CA TYR A 12 -32.88 -8.11 -22.52
C TYR A 12 -33.76 -8.48 -23.71
N ASP A 13 -34.62 -7.55 -24.12
CA ASP A 13 -35.39 -7.68 -25.35
C ASP A 13 -34.52 -7.32 -26.58
N PRO A 14 -34.98 -7.61 -27.82
CA PRO A 14 -34.26 -7.23 -29.03
C PRO A 14 -34.00 -5.71 -29.09
N PRO A 15 -32.84 -5.28 -29.61
CA PRO A 15 -32.52 -3.85 -29.71
C PRO A 15 -33.48 -3.13 -30.65
N VAL A 16 -33.91 -1.93 -30.23
CA VAL A 16 -34.76 -1.04 -31.02
C VAL A 16 -33.89 0.05 -31.65
N GLU A 17 -33.94 0.17 -32.98
CA GLU A 17 -33.31 1.28 -33.70
C GLU A 17 -34.09 2.56 -33.43
N THR A 18 -33.37 3.59 -33.00
CA THR A 18 -33.94 4.87 -32.60
C THR A 18 -33.51 5.94 -33.58
N SER A 19 -34.47 6.61 -34.22
CA SER A 19 -34.20 7.80 -35.04
C SER A 19 -33.76 8.97 -34.15
N SER A 20 -32.98 9.90 -34.71
CA SER A 20 -32.33 11.04 -34.04
C SER A 20 -33.24 11.94 -33.18
N ASP A 21 -34.56 11.79 -33.28
CA ASP A 21 -35.56 12.62 -32.59
C ASP A 21 -36.13 11.98 -31.31
N PHE A 22 -35.70 10.78 -30.93
CA PHE A 22 -36.20 10.14 -29.70
C PHE A 22 -35.50 10.69 -28.47
N VAL A 23 -36.23 11.49 -27.70
CA VAL A 23 -35.83 11.94 -26.37
C VAL A 23 -36.02 10.76 -25.41
N SER A 24 -34.92 10.19 -24.90
CA SER A 24 -34.97 9.20 -23.80
C SER A 24 -35.90 9.73 -22.70
N PRO A 25 -36.85 8.93 -22.17
CA PRO A 25 -37.72 9.39 -21.09
C PRO A 25 -36.82 9.87 -19.95
N LYS A 26 -36.88 11.17 -19.65
CA LYS A 26 -36.05 11.80 -18.62
C LYS A 26 -36.08 10.92 -17.36
N LYS A 27 -34.89 10.57 -16.86
CA LYS A 27 -34.64 9.94 -15.56
C LYS A 27 -35.51 10.64 -14.51
N ARG A 28 -36.71 10.12 -14.24
CA ARG A 28 -37.53 10.58 -13.12
C ARG A 28 -36.87 10.02 -11.88
N LEU A 29 -35.88 10.75 -11.35
CA LEU A 29 -35.31 10.46 -10.05
C LEU A 29 -36.45 10.52 -9.03
N LEU A 30 -36.82 9.37 -8.45
CA LEU A 30 -37.64 9.31 -7.25
C LEU A 30 -36.77 9.78 -6.06
N GLY A 31 -36.53 11.09 -5.98
CA GLY A 31 -35.76 11.73 -4.92
C GLY A 31 -36.34 13.12 -4.60
N PRO A 32 -36.42 13.52 -3.33
CA PRO A 32 -37.03 14.78 -2.94
C PRO A 32 -35.99 15.90 -3.08
N ALA A 33 -36.00 16.60 -4.21
CA ALA A 33 -35.25 17.84 -4.37
C ALA A 33 -36.18 18.91 -4.93
N GLY A 34 -36.36 19.97 -4.13
CA GLY A 34 -37.51 20.86 -4.21
C GLY A 34 -37.64 21.68 -5.49
N ARG A 35 -38.89 21.92 -5.88
CA ARG A 35 -39.37 23.16 -6.53
C ARG A 35 -40.89 23.25 -6.46
N LYS A 36 -41.33 24.37 -5.88
CA LYS A 36 -42.60 25.12 -6.03
C LYS A 36 -43.93 24.38 -5.85
N ARG A 37 -44.75 24.91 -4.93
CA ARG A 37 -46.19 24.65 -4.80
C ARG A 37 -46.86 24.81 -6.16
N GLY A 38 -47.15 23.69 -6.80
CA GLY A 38 -47.97 23.55 -7.98
C GLY A 38 -48.39 22.09 -7.98
N THR A 39 -49.69 21.86 -7.81
CA THR A 39 -50.42 20.58 -7.80
C THR A 39 -49.58 19.34 -8.11
N LEU A 40 -49.40 18.49 -7.10
CA LEU A 40 -48.92 17.13 -7.27
C LEU A 40 -49.77 16.44 -8.37
N PRO A 41 -49.15 15.71 -9.31
CA PRO A 41 -49.91 14.97 -10.31
C PRO A 41 -50.86 13.97 -9.62
N PRO A 42 -52.03 13.66 -10.21
CA PRO A 42 -53.01 12.76 -9.61
C PRO A 42 -52.39 11.41 -9.23
N MET A 43 -52.65 10.95 -8.00
CA MET A 43 -52.12 9.72 -7.38
C MET A 43 -52.69 8.42 -7.99
N GLU A 44 -53.18 8.45 -9.23
CA GLU A 44 -54.10 7.45 -9.78
C GLU A 44 -53.53 6.60 -10.93
N SER A 45 -52.37 6.93 -11.50
CA SER A 45 -51.69 6.03 -12.43
C SER A 45 -50.60 5.26 -11.71
N LYS A 46 -50.91 4.02 -11.30
CA LYS A 46 -49.86 3.07 -10.89
C LYS A 46 -48.88 2.95 -12.06
N PRO A 47 -47.57 3.19 -11.86
CA PRO A 47 -46.60 3.07 -12.93
C PRO A 47 -46.67 1.67 -13.54
N THR A 48 -46.43 1.59 -14.84
CA THR A 48 -46.40 0.30 -15.53
C THR A 48 -45.17 -0.49 -15.08
N ILE A 49 -45.21 -1.82 -15.12
CA ILE A 49 -44.07 -2.69 -14.77
C ILE A 49 -42.81 -2.29 -15.55
N GLU A 50 -42.95 -1.90 -16.81
CA GLU A 50 -41.88 -1.40 -17.66
C GLU A 50 -41.24 -0.11 -17.12
N GLU A 51 -42.05 0.82 -16.59
CA GLU A 51 -41.55 2.06 -15.99
C GLU A 51 -40.75 1.76 -14.70
N TYR A 52 -41.23 0.80 -13.90
CA TYR A 52 -40.47 0.32 -12.74
C TYR A 52 -39.16 -0.33 -13.15
N LEU A 53 -39.18 -1.25 -14.13
CA LEU A 53 -37.98 -1.92 -14.64
C LEU A 53 -36.96 -0.92 -15.17
N ASN A 54 -37.39 0.05 -15.98
CA ASN A 54 -36.52 1.09 -16.54
C ASN A 54 -35.95 2.03 -15.47
N SER A 55 -36.68 2.22 -14.35
CA SER A 55 -36.17 3.01 -13.21
C SER A 55 -35.10 2.28 -12.40
N ILE A 56 -35.20 0.95 -12.29
CA ILE A 56 -34.33 0.11 -11.46
C ILE A 56 -33.09 -0.37 -12.24
N LEU A 57 -33.30 -0.75 -13.50
CA LEU A 57 -32.30 -1.24 -14.44
C LEU A 57 -32.41 -0.41 -15.72
N PRO A 58 -31.60 0.65 -15.87
CA PRO A 58 -31.70 1.52 -17.02
C PRO A 58 -31.40 0.76 -18.33
N PRO A 59 -32.07 1.12 -19.43
CA PRO A 59 -31.82 0.50 -20.73
C PRO A 59 -30.39 0.78 -21.20
N ARG A 60 -29.86 -0.14 -22.01
CA ARG A 60 -28.53 0.01 -22.62
C ARG A 60 -28.66 0.81 -23.90
N GLU A 61 -27.74 1.72 -24.12
CA GLU A 61 -27.70 2.55 -25.32
C GLU A 61 -26.31 2.44 -25.96
N TRP A 62 -26.25 2.19 -27.27
CA TRP A 62 -25.01 2.20 -28.04
C TRP A 62 -25.24 2.74 -29.45
N THR A 63 -24.14 3.10 -30.11
CA THR A 63 -24.13 3.58 -31.49
C THR A 63 -23.35 2.59 -32.35
N GLN A 64 -23.93 2.21 -33.48
CA GLN A 64 -23.31 1.34 -34.48
C GLN A 64 -23.72 1.83 -35.87
N ASP A 65 -22.75 2.04 -36.75
CA ASP A 65 -22.96 2.47 -38.14
C ASP A 65 -23.89 3.70 -38.27
N GLU A 66 -23.59 4.77 -37.51
CA GLU A 66 -24.36 6.03 -37.41
C GLU A 66 -25.80 5.90 -36.87
N LYS A 67 -26.22 4.69 -36.50
CA LYS A 67 -27.54 4.40 -35.92
C LYS A 67 -27.44 4.23 -34.42
N ARG A 68 -28.43 4.74 -33.68
CA ARG A 68 -28.52 4.59 -32.22
C ARG A 68 -29.46 3.43 -31.89
N PHE A 69 -28.98 2.52 -31.05
CA PHE A 69 -29.75 1.38 -30.57
C PHE A 69 -30.01 1.52 -29.08
N ILE A 70 -31.24 1.20 -28.69
CA ILE A 70 -31.65 1.13 -27.29
C ILE A 70 -32.14 -0.30 -27.02
N GLN A 71 -31.67 -0.88 -25.93
CA GLN A 71 -32.07 -2.21 -25.51
C GLN A 71 -32.68 -2.17 -24.11
N TYR A 72 -33.95 -2.55 -24.05
CA TYR A 72 -34.74 -2.60 -22.83
C TYR A 72 -34.62 -3.94 -22.12
N VAL A 73 -34.78 -3.89 -20.80
CA VAL A 73 -34.79 -5.07 -19.96
C VAL A 73 -36.11 -5.83 -20.17
N SER A 74 -36.03 -7.14 -20.34
CA SER A 74 -37.22 -7.93 -20.66
C SER A 74 -38.25 -7.91 -19.55
N HIS A 75 -39.52 -7.69 -19.90
CA HIS A 75 -40.66 -7.75 -18.98
C HIS A 75 -41.24 -9.17 -18.83
N GLN A 76 -40.64 -10.18 -19.47
CA GLN A 76 -41.09 -11.57 -19.39
C GLN A 76 -40.90 -12.14 -17.98
N SER A 77 -41.94 -12.75 -17.43
CA SER A 77 -41.91 -13.36 -16.10
C SER A 77 -41.06 -14.64 -16.11
N ALA A 78 -40.29 -14.85 -15.03
CA ALA A 78 -39.41 -16.01 -14.92
C ALA A 78 -40.13 -17.22 -14.30
N SER A 79 -39.95 -18.37 -14.95
CA SER A 79 -40.34 -19.70 -14.47
C SER A 79 -39.25 -20.31 -13.56
N ARG A 80 -39.56 -21.44 -12.92
CA ARG A 80 -38.56 -22.20 -12.13
C ARG A 80 -37.39 -22.67 -12.98
N GLN A 81 -37.65 -23.03 -14.24
CA GLN A 81 -36.62 -23.52 -15.16
C GLN A 81 -35.65 -22.39 -15.56
N ASP A 82 -36.15 -21.17 -15.71
CA ASP A 82 -35.32 -20.00 -16.04
C ASP A 82 -34.33 -19.68 -14.92
N VAL A 83 -34.73 -19.85 -13.65
CA VAL A 83 -33.85 -19.68 -12.50
C VAL A 83 -32.75 -20.74 -12.45
N ILE A 84 -33.08 -22.00 -12.79
CA ILE A 84 -32.08 -23.08 -12.89
C ILE A 84 -31.08 -22.76 -14.00
N THR A 85 -31.58 -22.35 -15.16
CA THR A 85 -30.76 -21.97 -16.32
C THR A 85 -29.86 -20.77 -16.00
N LEU A 86 -30.36 -19.78 -15.25
CA LEU A 86 -29.56 -18.63 -14.80
C LEU A 86 -28.41 -19.07 -13.90
N LYS A 87 -28.66 -19.99 -12.96
CA LYS A 87 -27.63 -20.55 -12.11
C LYS A 87 -26.56 -21.27 -12.95
N GLU A 88 -26.97 -22.15 -13.85
CA GLU A 88 -26.05 -22.90 -14.72
C GLU A 88 -25.20 -21.96 -15.57
N LYS A 89 -25.79 -20.91 -16.15
CA LYS A 89 -25.07 -19.87 -16.90
C LYS A 89 -24.08 -19.10 -16.03
N LEU A 90 -24.43 -18.79 -14.77
CA LEU A 90 -23.53 -18.14 -13.83
C LEU A 90 -22.33 -19.06 -13.53
N ASP A 91 -22.58 -20.32 -13.20
CA ASP A 91 -21.55 -21.31 -12.89
C ASP A 91 -20.61 -21.54 -14.09
N GLN A 92 -21.18 -21.64 -15.30
CA GLN A 92 -20.44 -21.73 -16.54
C GLN A 92 -19.55 -20.49 -16.76
N LYS A 93 -20.09 -19.27 -16.65
CA LYS A 93 -19.31 -18.03 -16.84
C LYS A 93 -18.23 -17.84 -15.77
N LEU A 94 -18.47 -18.29 -14.54
CA LEU A 94 -17.46 -18.30 -13.48
C LEU A 94 -16.30 -19.24 -13.83
N MET A 95 -16.59 -20.41 -14.37
CA MET A 95 -15.59 -21.39 -14.81
C MET A 95 -14.82 -20.91 -16.04
N GLU A 96 -15.52 -20.45 -17.08
CA GLU A 96 -14.92 -19.95 -18.33
C GLU A 96 -13.99 -18.77 -18.09
N ARG A 97 -14.37 -17.84 -17.22
CA ARG A 97 -13.54 -16.68 -16.86
C ARG A 97 -12.56 -16.96 -15.71
N GLN A 98 -12.46 -18.22 -15.26
CA GLN A 98 -11.57 -18.67 -14.19
C GLN A 98 -11.63 -17.78 -12.93
N ALA A 99 -12.85 -17.50 -12.48
CA ALA A 99 -13.06 -16.70 -11.28
C ALA A 99 -12.48 -17.41 -10.04
N ARG A 100 -11.84 -16.65 -9.13
CA ARG A 100 -11.29 -17.20 -7.89
C ARG A 100 -12.42 -17.60 -6.93
N ASP A 101 -12.26 -18.75 -6.31
CA ASP A 101 -13.15 -19.30 -5.28
C ASP A 101 -12.98 -18.60 -3.92
N SER A 102 -11.78 -18.10 -3.63
CA SER A 102 -11.44 -17.39 -2.39
C SER A 102 -10.77 -16.04 -2.63
N GLY A 103 -10.97 -15.11 -1.69
CA GLY A 103 -10.45 -13.75 -1.74
C GLY A 103 -11.21 -12.80 -2.68
N ILE A 104 -10.66 -11.60 -2.88
CA ILE A 104 -11.25 -10.57 -3.73
C ILE A 104 -11.02 -10.93 -5.21
N CYS A 105 -12.11 -10.97 -6.00
CA CYS A 105 -12.07 -11.33 -7.42
C CYS A 105 -13.04 -10.42 -8.21
N PRO A 106 -12.52 -9.52 -9.08
CA PRO A 106 -13.35 -8.60 -9.86
C PRO A 106 -14.32 -9.31 -10.81
N VAL A 107 -13.88 -10.41 -11.44
CA VAL A 107 -14.71 -11.22 -12.34
C VAL A 107 -15.91 -11.80 -11.60
N ARG A 108 -15.67 -12.33 -10.39
CA ARG A 108 -16.72 -12.86 -9.54
C ARG A 108 -17.68 -11.76 -9.12
N GLU A 109 -17.16 -10.64 -8.62
CA GLU A 109 -17.97 -9.49 -8.23
C GLU A 109 -18.87 -9.00 -9.38
N GLU A 110 -18.32 -8.89 -10.59
CA GLU A 110 -19.07 -8.50 -11.79
C GLU A 110 -20.21 -9.51 -12.09
N LEU A 111 -19.89 -10.81 -12.16
CA LEU A 111 -20.88 -11.84 -12.48
C LEU A 111 -21.98 -11.96 -11.41
N TYR A 112 -21.63 -11.85 -10.13
CA TYR A 112 -22.62 -11.83 -9.05
C TYR A 112 -23.46 -10.55 -9.05
N SER A 113 -22.90 -9.38 -9.37
CA SER A 113 -23.70 -8.16 -9.56
C SER A 113 -24.69 -8.32 -10.72
N GLN A 114 -24.27 -8.89 -11.85
CA GLN A 114 -25.16 -9.14 -12.98
C GLN A 114 -26.28 -10.13 -12.61
N CYS A 115 -25.95 -11.20 -11.90
CA CYS A 115 -26.93 -12.17 -11.41
C CYS A 115 -27.92 -11.51 -10.45
N PHE A 116 -27.44 -10.65 -9.54
CA PHE A 116 -28.31 -9.94 -8.60
C PHE A 116 -29.23 -8.94 -9.30
N ASP A 117 -28.74 -8.25 -10.33
CA ASP A 117 -29.56 -7.37 -11.17
C ASP A 117 -30.66 -8.18 -11.91
N GLU A 118 -30.34 -9.39 -12.40
CA GLU A 118 -31.34 -10.29 -13.00
C GLU A 118 -32.38 -10.79 -11.97
N ILE A 119 -31.96 -11.10 -10.73
CA ILE A 119 -32.90 -11.41 -9.65
C ILE A 119 -33.81 -10.22 -9.35
N ILE A 120 -33.26 -9.00 -9.32
CA ILE A 120 -34.04 -7.77 -9.12
C ILE A 120 -35.06 -7.60 -10.25
N ARG A 121 -34.68 -7.84 -11.51
CA ARG A 121 -35.62 -7.84 -12.65
C ARG A 121 -36.79 -8.82 -12.41
N GLN A 122 -36.49 -10.08 -12.14
CA GLN A 122 -37.50 -11.13 -11.94
C GLN A 122 -38.42 -10.85 -10.75
N VAL A 123 -37.86 -10.32 -9.66
CA VAL A 123 -38.63 -9.94 -8.47
C VAL A 123 -39.51 -8.73 -8.75
N THR A 124 -39.00 -7.73 -9.48
CA THR A 124 -39.76 -6.52 -9.86
C THR A 124 -40.99 -6.88 -10.70
N ILE A 125 -40.86 -7.81 -11.64
CA ILE A 125 -41.98 -8.29 -12.46
C ILE A 125 -43.09 -8.92 -11.60
N LYS A 126 -42.72 -9.62 -10.52
CA LYS A 126 -43.68 -10.23 -9.58
C LYS A 126 -44.27 -9.21 -8.61
N CYS A 127 -43.44 -8.33 -8.06
CA CYS A 127 -43.80 -7.31 -7.08
C CYS A 127 -42.79 -6.14 -7.16
N PRO A 128 -43.18 -5.03 -7.81
CA PRO A 128 -42.29 -3.88 -8.02
C PRO A 128 -41.74 -3.28 -6.74
N GLU A 129 -42.53 -3.26 -5.66
CA GLU A 129 -42.15 -2.70 -4.36
C GLU A 129 -40.99 -3.47 -3.75
N ARG A 130 -41.00 -4.80 -3.87
CA ARG A 130 -39.89 -5.65 -3.42
C ARG A 130 -38.65 -5.46 -4.28
N GLY A 131 -38.84 -5.26 -5.59
CA GLY A 131 -37.76 -4.90 -6.53
C GLY A 131 -37.05 -3.60 -6.14
N LEU A 132 -37.83 -2.56 -5.85
CA LEU A 132 -37.32 -1.27 -5.38
C LEU A 132 -36.56 -1.38 -4.06
N LEU A 133 -37.03 -2.22 -3.12
CA LEU A 133 -36.32 -2.45 -1.86
C LEU A 133 -34.97 -3.14 -2.10
N LEU A 134 -34.93 -4.18 -2.93
CA LEU A 134 -33.69 -4.88 -3.28
C LEU A 134 -32.69 -3.96 -4.00
N MET A 135 -33.16 -3.08 -4.88
CA MET A 135 -32.33 -2.06 -5.51
C MET A 135 -31.67 -1.14 -4.48
N ARG A 136 -32.41 -0.66 -3.47
CA ARG A 136 -31.85 0.19 -2.41
C ARG A 136 -30.78 -0.55 -1.61
N VAL A 137 -31.04 -1.80 -1.23
CA VAL A 137 -30.07 -2.65 -0.52
C VAL A 137 -28.81 -2.87 -1.36
N ARG A 138 -28.96 -3.13 -2.67
CA ARG A 138 -27.83 -3.24 -3.61
C ARG A 138 -26.97 -1.98 -3.58
N ASP A 139 -27.59 -0.81 -3.72
CA ASP A 139 -26.89 0.46 -3.85
C ASP A 139 -26.21 0.85 -2.52
N GLU A 140 -26.83 0.54 -1.37
CA GLU A 140 -26.24 0.70 -0.04
C GLU A 140 -25.00 -0.18 0.16
N ILE A 141 -25.07 -1.46 -0.24
CA ILE A 141 -23.92 -2.38 -0.17
C ILE A 141 -22.79 -1.88 -1.07
N LYS A 142 -23.09 -1.45 -2.31
CA LYS A 142 -22.09 -0.87 -3.22
C LYS A 142 -21.42 0.37 -2.62
N MET A 143 -22.20 1.26 -2.00
CA MET A 143 -21.67 2.45 -1.33
C MET A 143 -20.78 2.08 -0.14
N THR A 144 -21.19 1.10 0.66
CA THR A 144 -20.41 0.59 1.80
C THR A 144 -19.08 -0.03 1.33
N ILE A 145 -19.09 -0.83 0.27
CA ILE A 145 -17.87 -1.42 -0.31
C ILE A 145 -16.93 -0.31 -0.82
N ALA A 146 -17.45 0.70 -1.51
CA ALA A 146 -16.64 1.83 -2.00
C ALA A 146 -15.99 2.62 -0.84
N ALA A 147 -16.71 2.80 0.27
CA ALA A 147 -16.15 3.42 1.48
C ALA A 147 -15.01 2.58 2.07
N TYR A 148 -15.19 1.25 2.18
CA TYR A 148 -14.13 0.35 2.63
C TYR A 148 -12.91 0.34 1.70
N GLN A 149 -13.12 0.36 0.38
CA GLN A 149 -12.03 0.47 -0.60
C GLN A 149 -11.23 1.77 -0.40
N THR A 150 -11.92 2.90 -0.21
CA THR A 150 -11.28 4.20 0.04
C THR A 150 -10.49 4.20 1.35
N LEU A 151 -11.05 3.61 2.41
CA LEU A 151 -10.36 3.48 3.71
C LEU A 151 -9.12 2.60 3.60
N TYR A 152 -9.20 1.48 2.88
CA TYR A 152 -8.07 0.58 2.63
C TYR A 152 -6.98 1.27 1.80
N GLN A 153 -7.33 1.98 0.73
CA GLN A 153 -6.36 2.73 -0.06
C GLN A 153 -5.66 3.81 0.79
N SER A 154 -6.41 4.47 1.67
CA SER A 154 -5.87 5.46 2.60
C SER A 154 -4.91 4.85 3.61
N SER A 155 -5.22 3.67 4.16
CA SER A 155 -4.36 2.98 5.12
C SER A 155 -3.05 2.47 4.48
N VAL A 156 -3.12 1.93 3.27
CA VAL A 156 -1.93 1.55 2.48
C VAL A 156 -1.06 2.77 2.23
N THR A 157 -1.64 3.88 1.78
CA THR A 157 -0.92 5.13 1.53
C THR A 157 -0.24 5.67 2.80
N PHE A 158 -0.93 5.62 3.93
CA PHE A 158 -0.35 5.98 5.23
C PHE A 158 0.84 5.10 5.59
N GLY A 159 0.71 3.77 5.41
CA GLY A 159 1.79 2.81 5.65
C GLY A 159 3.03 3.10 4.80
N THR A 160 2.85 3.29 3.50
CA THR A 160 3.94 3.65 2.57
C THR A 160 4.62 4.97 2.97
N ARG A 161 3.84 5.99 3.34
CA ARG A 161 4.40 7.27 3.79
C ARG A 161 5.26 7.10 5.05
N LYS A 162 4.79 6.29 6.01
CA LYS A 162 5.52 6.05 7.25
C LYS A 162 6.79 5.24 7.03
N GLN A 163 6.76 4.27 6.11
CA GLN A 163 7.96 3.55 5.71
C GLN A 163 9.00 4.51 5.11
N LEU A 164 8.58 5.36 4.17
CA LEU A 164 9.49 6.33 3.54
C LEU A 164 10.06 7.33 4.55
N GLN A 165 9.24 7.81 5.49
CA GLN A 165 9.70 8.67 6.58
C GLN A 165 10.72 7.97 7.50
N ALA A 166 10.62 6.65 7.69
CA ALA A 166 11.57 5.89 8.50
C ALA A 166 12.90 5.61 7.76
N GLU A 167 12.87 5.59 6.43
CA GLU A 167 14.07 5.43 5.58
C GLU A 167 14.81 6.76 5.36
N GLU A 168 14.12 7.90 5.53
CA GLU A 168 14.70 9.23 5.41
C GLU A 168 15.87 9.43 6.40
N GLY A 169 17.01 9.91 5.89
CA GLY A 169 18.22 10.14 6.68
C GLY A 169 19.00 8.88 7.10
N LYS A 170 18.49 7.68 6.83
CA LYS A 170 19.20 6.43 7.14
C LYS A 170 20.53 6.31 6.39
N SER A 171 20.58 6.74 5.12
CA SER A 171 21.81 6.74 4.31
C SER A 171 22.86 7.68 4.90
N GLU A 172 22.47 8.91 5.24
CA GLU A 172 23.38 9.90 5.84
C GLU A 172 23.93 9.43 7.20
N LEU A 173 23.09 8.81 8.02
CA LEU A 173 23.50 8.22 9.29
C LEU A 173 24.49 7.07 9.08
N GLN A 174 24.27 6.23 8.06
CA GLN A 174 25.17 5.14 7.72
C GLN A 174 26.52 5.66 7.24
N GLU A 175 26.54 6.69 6.39
CA GLU A 175 27.78 7.34 5.95
C GLU A 175 28.56 7.96 7.12
N LYS A 176 27.87 8.66 8.03
CA LYS A 176 28.48 9.21 9.25
C LYS A 176 29.05 8.11 10.15
N LYS A 177 28.36 6.98 10.28
CA LYS A 177 28.85 5.82 11.03
C LYS A 177 30.14 5.29 10.43
N ASP A 178 30.18 5.09 9.12
CA ASP A 178 31.35 4.55 8.42
C ASP A 178 32.56 5.50 8.51
N GLU A 179 32.32 6.82 8.43
CA GLU A 179 33.38 7.83 8.62
C GLU A 179 33.91 7.82 10.07
N LEU A 180 33.03 7.76 11.07
CA LEU A 180 33.44 7.68 12.47
C LEU A 180 34.20 6.38 12.77
N GLU A 181 33.82 5.25 12.16
CA GLU A 181 34.56 3.99 12.29
C GLU A 181 35.98 4.10 11.70
N LYS A 182 36.13 4.73 10.53
CA LYS A 182 37.47 5.01 9.95
C LYS A 182 38.29 5.91 10.86
N GLN A 183 37.69 6.95 11.43
CA GLN A 183 38.38 7.85 12.36
C GLN A 183 38.80 7.13 13.65
N ARG A 184 37.94 6.26 14.20
CA ARG A 184 38.28 5.44 15.37
C ARG A 184 39.51 4.59 15.10
N ILE A 185 39.54 3.88 13.97
CA ILE A 185 40.68 3.02 13.59
C ILE A 185 41.96 3.86 13.42
N ARG A 186 41.88 5.02 12.77
CA ARG A 186 43.03 5.93 12.61
C ARG A 186 43.59 6.39 13.96
N LEU A 187 42.71 6.81 14.88
CA LEU A 187 43.11 7.26 16.22
C LEU A 187 43.68 6.11 17.05
N GLU A 188 43.12 4.91 16.93
CA GLU A 188 43.59 3.73 17.64
C GLU A 188 44.99 3.30 17.17
N ASN A 189 45.24 3.33 15.86
CA ASN A 189 46.58 3.15 15.30
C ASN A 189 47.54 4.23 15.79
N LYS A 190 47.12 5.50 15.82
CA LYS A 190 47.96 6.60 16.31
C LYS A 190 48.31 6.45 17.80
N LYS A 191 47.35 6.01 18.61
CA LYS A 191 47.56 5.69 20.02
C LYS A 191 48.58 4.58 20.17
N SER A 192 48.48 3.50 19.40
CA SER A 192 49.45 2.41 19.40
C SER A 192 50.86 2.89 19.02
N GLU A 193 50.99 3.68 17.95
CA GLU A 193 52.26 4.27 17.54
C GLU A 193 52.90 5.12 18.65
N LEU A 194 52.11 5.98 19.30
CA LEU A 194 52.59 6.86 20.36
C LEU A 194 52.99 6.09 21.62
N LEU A 195 52.24 5.04 21.98
CA LEU A 195 52.59 4.15 23.09
C LEU A 195 53.91 3.44 22.81
N ASN A 196 54.09 2.87 21.62
CA ASN A 196 55.35 2.23 21.22
C ASN A 196 56.54 3.20 21.26
N LYS A 197 56.34 4.46 20.82
CA LYS A 197 57.36 5.52 20.93
C LYS A 197 57.68 5.87 22.38
N LYS A 198 56.66 5.98 23.24
CA LYS A 198 56.83 6.24 24.67
C LYS A 198 57.67 5.15 25.32
N ASP A 199 57.33 3.89 25.07
CA ASP A 199 58.00 2.74 25.68
C ASP A 199 59.45 2.60 25.18
N ALA A 200 59.71 2.87 23.90
CA ALA A 200 61.06 2.91 23.36
C ALA A 200 61.92 4.02 23.98
N LEU A 201 61.34 5.21 24.21
CA LEU A 201 62.04 6.31 24.86
C LEU A 201 62.32 6.02 26.34
N LEU A 202 61.35 5.43 27.06
CA LEU A 202 61.52 5.02 28.44
C LEU A 202 62.67 4.01 28.58
N ARG A 203 62.72 2.98 27.73
CA ARG A 203 63.84 2.02 27.72
C ARG A 203 65.19 2.69 27.48
N LYS A 204 65.29 3.57 26.47
CA LYS A 204 66.53 4.33 26.21
C LYS A 204 66.94 5.21 27.39
N TYR A 205 65.98 5.82 28.06
CA TYR A 205 66.24 6.65 29.24
C TYR A 205 66.72 5.80 30.42
N GLU A 206 66.09 4.65 30.68
CA GLU A 206 66.49 3.69 31.71
C GLU A 206 67.89 3.14 31.44
N GLU A 207 68.19 2.74 30.20
CA GLU A 207 69.54 2.30 29.79
C GLU A 207 70.58 3.40 30.01
N LYS A 208 70.30 4.65 29.60
CA LYS A 208 71.21 5.78 29.80
C LYS A 208 71.40 6.12 31.27
N LYS A 209 70.34 6.04 32.07
CA LYS A 209 70.38 6.26 33.52
C LYS A 209 71.23 5.18 34.19
N ALA A 210 71.00 3.91 33.87
CA ALA A 210 71.78 2.78 34.39
C ALA A 210 73.26 2.88 33.99
N ALA A 211 73.57 3.26 32.74
CA ALA A 211 74.94 3.46 32.29
C ALA A 211 75.63 4.62 33.03
N ASN A 212 74.92 5.73 33.28
CA ASN A 212 75.46 6.85 34.05
C ASN A 212 75.65 6.49 35.53
N GLU A 213 74.72 5.75 36.13
CA GLU A 213 74.85 5.25 37.51
C GLU A 213 76.03 4.28 37.63
N ALA A 214 76.25 3.40 36.65
CA ALA A 214 77.40 2.51 36.61
C ALA A 214 78.72 3.28 36.49
N LYS A 215 78.81 4.27 35.59
CA LYS A 215 80.00 5.15 35.47
C LYS A 215 80.28 5.89 36.76
N ARG A 216 79.26 6.52 37.35
CA ARG A 216 79.37 7.22 38.62
C ARG A 216 79.84 6.29 39.74
N LYS A 217 79.34 5.05 39.77
CA LYS A 217 79.79 4.04 40.73
C LYS A 217 81.28 3.70 40.54
N THR A 218 81.72 3.47 39.30
CA THR A 218 83.15 3.21 39.02
C THR A 218 84.05 4.40 39.37
N GLU A 219 83.60 5.64 39.15
CA GLU A 219 84.33 6.86 39.55
C GLU A 219 84.44 6.96 41.07
N LEU A 220 83.35 6.69 41.80
CA LEU A 220 83.36 6.65 43.26
C LEU A 220 84.30 5.56 43.80
N ASP A 221 84.22 4.35 43.25
CA ASP A 221 85.08 3.22 43.66
C ASP A 221 86.57 3.54 43.39
N PHE A 222 86.88 4.19 42.27
CA PHE A 222 88.24 4.63 41.92
C PHE A 222 88.76 5.73 42.86
N LEU A 223 87.94 6.74 43.15
CA LEU A 223 88.29 7.81 44.10
C LEU A 223 88.47 7.27 45.52
N GLU A 224 87.64 6.31 45.93
CA GLU A 224 87.77 5.63 47.23
C GLU A 224 89.07 4.83 47.29
N TYR A 225 89.44 4.12 46.21
CA TYR A 225 90.72 3.42 46.11
C TYR A 225 91.92 4.39 46.18
N GLN A 226 91.90 5.48 45.42
CA GLN A 226 92.95 6.50 45.48
C GLN A 226 93.05 7.15 46.85
N GLY A 227 91.91 7.46 47.49
CA GLY A 227 91.87 7.98 48.85
C GLY A 227 92.54 7.04 49.85
N LYS A 228 92.21 5.73 49.79
CA LYS A 228 92.87 4.71 50.63
C LYS A 228 94.36 4.58 50.34
N HIS A 229 94.76 4.60 49.06
CA HIS A 229 96.17 4.52 48.68
C HIS A 229 96.96 5.76 49.15
N LEU A 230 96.40 6.96 49.01
CA LEU A 230 97.00 8.20 49.51
C LEU A 230 97.13 8.17 51.03
N ASP A 231 96.08 7.75 51.74
CA ASP A 231 96.11 7.62 53.21
C ASP A 231 97.17 6.61 53.67
N THR A 232 97.31 5.49 52.95
CA THR A 232 98.38 4.50 53.20
C THR A 232 99.77 5.05 52.89
N PHE A 233 99.91 5.83 51.82
CA PHE A 233 101.18 6.47 51.44
C PHE A 233 101.62 7.53 52.45
N LEU A 234 100.69 8.38 52.90
CA LEU A 234 100.95 9.37 53.96
C LEU A 234 101.39 8.70 55.26
N LYS A 235 100.70 7.61 55.66
CA LYS A 235 101.09 6.79 56.83
C LYS A 235 102.47 6.15 56.72
N ASN A 236 102.98 5.96 55.50
CA ASN A 236 104.34 5.42 55.26
C ASN A 236 105.41 6.52 55.17
N ILE A 237 105.04 7.78 54.92
CA ILE A 237 105.96 8.94 54.97
C ILE A 237 106.16 9.42 56.41
N ASP A 238 105.15 9.27 57.28
CA ASP A 238 105.20 9.63 58.70
C ASP A 238 105.93 8.59 59.58
N LYS A 239 106.79 7.73 59.00
CA LYS A 239 107.69 6.80 59.71
C LYS A 239 109.14 7.11 59.39
#